data_AF-A0A7K1TAI5-F1
#
_entry.id   AF-A0A7K1TAI5-F1
#
_cell.length_a   1.000
_cell.length_b   1.000
_cell.length_c   1.000
_cell.angle_alpha   90.00
_cell.angle_beta   90.00
_cell.angle_gamma   90.00
#
_symmetry.space_group_name_H-M   'P 1'
#
loop_
_entity.id
_entity.type
_entity.pdbx_description
1 polymer ?
#
loop_
_entity_poly.entity_id
_entity_poly.type
_entity_poly.pdbx_seq_one_letter_code
_entity_poly.pdbx_strand_id
1 'polypeptide(L)'
;MSKRKAGCRVLLTVGLMGSLSSCFWGDEDSTIRLGDNYYILTTTEGDASLYFSDSQAVVTEPLLGEVSSIGTVGKYLAVCHYPHYYLFSLASTTDEAARKTRIGPLAEKAFRLQLYQVTGDSALQLMPVL
;
A
#
# COMPACT_ATOMS: atom_id res chain seq x y z
N MET A 1 -25.81 -59.54 31.52
CA MET A 1 -27.15 -58.94 31.71
C MET A 1 -27.06 -57.49 31.23
N SER A 2 -27.73 -57.13 30.13
CA SER A 2 -28.93 -56.25 30.12
C SER A 2 -28.63 -54.86 30.72
N LYS A 3 -28.76 -53.70 30.07
CA LYS A 3 -29.73 -53.23 29.07
C LYS A 3 -29.21 -51.97 28.36
N ARG A 4 -29.61 -51.79 27.09
CA ARG A 4 -29.67 -50.50 26.38
C ARG A 4 -30.61 -49.54 27.12
N LYS A 5 -30.37 -48.23 27.06
CA LYS A 5 -31.44 -47.22 26.93
C LYS A 5 -30.89 -45.93 26.32
N ALA A 6 -31.49 -45.57 25.19
CA ALA A 6 -31.40 -44.27 24.55
C ALA A 6 -32.23 -43.22 25.31
N GLY A 7 -31.90 -41.95 25.07
CA GLY A 7 -32.65 -40.78 25.54
C GLY A 7 -31.66 -39.71 25.98
N CYS A 8 -31.85 -38.43 25.78
CA CYS A 8 -32.84 -37.64 25.04
C CYS A 8 -32.14 -36.29 24.81
N ARG A 9 -32.40 -35.64 23.67
CA ARG A 9 -31.93 -34.28 23.40
C ARG A 9 -32.41 -33.31 24.49
N VAL A 10 -31.51 -32.49 25.03
CA VAL A 10 -31.86 -31.18 25.60
C VAL A 10 -30.88 -30.15 25.07
N LEU A 11 -31.31 -29.42 24.05
CA LEU A 11 -30.79 -28.10 23.70
C LEU A 11 -31.13 -27.16 24.86
N LEU A 12 -30.13 -26.58 25.52
CA LEU A 12 -30.33 -25.38 26.32
C LEU A 12 -28.98 -24.67 26.54
N THR A 13 -28.66 -23.75 25.65
CA THR A 13 -27.65 -22.72 25.91
C THR A 13 -28.26 -21.38 25.51
N VAL A 14 -28.87 -20.71 26.48
CA VAL A 14 -29.27 -19.31 26.39
C VAL A 14 -28.68 -18.56 27.57
N GLY A 15 -27.93 -17.50 27.23
CA GLY A 15 -27.69 -16.33 28.06
C GLY A 15 -26.44 -16.39 28.93
N LEU A 16 -25.70 -15.30 29.16
CA LEU A 16 -25.86 -13.92 28.72
C LEU A 16 -24.61 -13.16 29.20
N MET A 17 -24.17 -12.16 28.43
CA MET A 17 -23.50 -10.91 28.88
C MET A 17 -22.08 -10.91 29.50
N GLY A 18 -21.27 -9.99 28.95
CA GLY A 18 -20.13 -9.32 29.60
C GLY A 18 -18.79 -9.99 29.29
N SER A 19 -17.89 -9.44 28.48
CA SER A 19 -17.43 -8.06 28.53
C SER A 19 -17.17 -7.48 27.14
N LEU A 20 -17.80 -6.34 26.88
CA LEU A 20 -17.28 -5.29 26.02
C LEU A 20 -15.99 -4.76 26.67
N SER A 21 -14.84 -5.17 26.18
CA SER A 21 -13.52 -4.60 26.47
C SER A 21 -12.62 -5.11 25.34
N SER A 22 -12.15 -4.31 24.40
CA SER A 22 -11.81 -2.91 24.44
C SER A 22 -11.88 -2.34 23.02
N CYS A 23 -12.44 -1.14 22.92
CA CYS A 23 -12.06 -0.10 21.98
C CYS A 23 -10.58 -0.19 21.56
N PHE A 24 -10.26 -0.77 20.39
CA PHE A 24 -8.99 -0.50 19.72
C PHE A 24 -9.24 0.63 18.72
N TRP A 25 -9.32 1.85 19.25
CA TRP A 25 -9.10 3.06 18.46
C TRP A 25 -7.58 3.27 18.44
N GLY A 26 -6.91 2.53 17.57
CA GLY A 26 -5.56 2.85 17.14
C GLY A 26 -5.71 3.45 15.75
N ASP A 27 -5.59 4.77 15.67
CA ASP A 27 -5.42 5.52 14.43
C ASP A 27 -4.09 5.03 13.81
N GLU A 28 -4.15 3.88 13.12
CA GLU A 28 -2.97 3.14 12.69
C GLU A 28 -2.61 3.60 11.28
N ASP A 29 -1.57 4.41 11.18
CA ASP A 29 -0.94 4.74 9.90
C ASP A 29 -0.72 3.44 9.11
N SER A 30 -1.30 3.35 7.91
CA SER A 30 -1.22 2.12 7.14
C SER A 30 0.01 2.14 6.24
N THR A 31 0.80 1.08 6.28
CA THR A 31 2.00 0.93 5.45
C THR A 31 1.76 -0.10 4.35
N ILE A 32 1.87 0.30 3.09
CA ILE A 32 1.77 -0.58 1.92
C ILE A 32 3.15 -0.72 1.29
N ARG A 33 3.73 -1.93 1.32
CA ARG A 33 5.01 -2.21 0.63
C ARG A 33 4.77 -2.48 -0.85
N LEU A 34 5.48 -1.75 -1.71
CA LEU A 34 5.31 -1.79 -3.16
C LEU A 34 6.30 -2.72 -3.88
N GLY A 35 7.12 -3.43 -3.11
CA GLY A 35 8.24 -4.23 -3.61
C GLY A 35 9.58 -3.50 -3.45
N ASP A 36 10.65 -4.30 -3.42
CA ASP A 36 12.03 -3.86 -3.19
C ASP A 36 12.17 -2.99 -1.92
N ASN A 37 12.42 -1.69 -2.12
CA ASN A 37 12.68 -0.71 -1.07
C ASN A 37 11.60 0.37 -1.00
N TYR A 38 10.55 0.32 -1.82
CA TYR A 38 9.51 1.35 -1.86
C TYR A 38 8.32 0.99 -0.96
N TYR A 39 7.81 1.97 -0.24
CA TYR A 39 6.57 1.83 0.53
C TYR A 39 5.76 3.13 0.53
N ILE A 40 4.46 2.98 0.72
CA ILE A 40 3.53 4.06 0.96
C ILE A 40 3.17 4.05 2.45
N LEU A 41 3.18 5.21 3.08
CA LEU A 41 2.56 5.44 4.38
C LEU A 41 1.32 6.29 4.14
N THR A 42 0.16 5.82 4.60
CA THR A 42 -1.09 6.59 4.61
C THR A 42 -1.37 7.01 6.05
N THR A 43 -1.54 8.31 6.28
CA THR A 43 -1.94 8.86 7.58
C THR A 43 -3.42 8.65 7.84
N THR A 44 -3.85 8.84 9.08
CA THR A 44 -5.27 8.76 9.46
C THR A 44 -6.14 9.84 8.82
N GLU A 45 -5.53 10.93 8.35
CA GLU A 45 -6.16 11.98 7.56
C GLU A 45 -6.37 11.58 6.09
N GLY A 46 -5.84 10.42 5.68
CA GLY A 46 -5.91 9.91 4.31
C GLY A 46 -4.78 10.38 3.39
N ASP A 47 -3.77 11.07 3.94
CA ASP A 47 -2.63 11.50 3.15
C ASP A 47 -1.65 10.34 2.94
N ALA A 48 -1.47 9.96 1.68
CA ALA A 48 -0.52 8.95 1.28
C ALA A 48 0.79 9.58 0.81
N SER A 49 1.92 9.07 1.29
CA SER A 49 3.25 9.53 0.88
C SER A 49 4.13 8.35 0.50
N LEU A 50 4.92 8.51 -0.57
CA LEU A 50 5.89 7.53 -1.04
C LEU A 50 7.23 7.72 -0.35
N TYR A 51 7.78 6.62 0.15
CA TYR A 51 9.07 6.56 0.79
C TYR A 51 9.96 5.49 0.17
N PHE A 52 11.25 5.64 0.41
CA PHE A 52 12.26 4.63 0.14
C PHE A 52 12.85 4.17 1.48
N SER A 53 12.83 2.87 1.73
CA SER A 53 13.38 2.25 2.93
C SER A 53 14.87 1.96 2.71
N ASP A 54 15.72 2.86 3.18
CA ASP A 54 17.06 2.46 3.61
C ASP A 54 16.98 2.10 5.10
N SER A 55 17.42 0.89 5.45
CA SER A 55 17.37 0.30 6.80
C SER A 55 18.08 1.10 7.91
N GLN A 56 18.55 2.31 7.62
CA GLN A 56 19.43 3.12 8.45
C GLN A 56 18.78 4.41 9.00
N ALA A 57 17.60 4.83 8.52
CA ALA A 57 17.00 6.12 8.92
C ALA A 57 15.70 5.98 9.74
N VAL A 58 15.71 6.53 10.96
CA VAL A 58 14.56 6.57 11.89
C VAL A 58 13.55 7.67 11.52
N VAL A 59 13.92 8.58 10.62
CA VAL A 59 13.02 9.58 10.01
C VAL A 59 13.50 9.78 8.57
N THR A 60 12.67 9.45 7.58
CA THR A 60 13.02 9.62 6.17
C THR A 60 12.02 10.59 5.56
N GLU A 61 12.48 11.67 4.94
CA GLU A 61 11.59 12.56 4.17
C GLU A 61 10.96 11.77 3.01
N PRO A 62 9.67 12.00 2.68
CA PRO A 62 9.05 11.32 1.55
C PRO A 62 9.78 11.65 0.25
N LEU A 63 9.82 10.68 -0.66
CA LEU A 63 10.19 10.91 -2.06
C LEU A 63 9.15 11.75 -2.78
N LEU A 64 7.88 11.55 -2.41
CA LEU A 64 6.72 12.25 -2.94
C LEU A 64 5.58 12.19 -1.92
N GLY A 65 5.00 13.34 -1.57
CA GLY A 65 3.75 13.39 -0.79
C GLY A 65 2.51 13.34 -1.67
N GLU A 66 1.33 13.24 -1.04
CA GLU A 66 0.00 13.32 -1.70
C GLU A 66 -0.15 12.36 -2.89
N VAL A 67 0.27 11.12 -2.69
CA VAL A 67 0.22 10.05 -3.69
C VAL A 67 -1.21 9.53 -3.80
N SER A 68 -1.86 9.77 -4.94
CA SER A 68 -3.24 9.34 -5.16
C SER A 68 -3.34 7.96 -5.80
N SER A 69 -2.32 7.52 -6.56
CA SER A 69 -2.35 6.22 -7.24
C SER A 69 -0.96 5.72 -7.56
N ILE A 70 -0.82 4.40 -7.65
CA ILE A 70 0.45 3.72 -7.88
C ILE A 70 0.28 2.54 -8.83
N GLY A 71 1.36 2.12 -9.48
CA GLY A 71 1.39 0.89 -10.26
C GLY A 71 2.81 0.54 -10.65
N THR A 72 3.07 -0.74 -10.89
CA THR A 72 4.39 -1.22 -11.31
C THR A 72 4.35 -1.66 -12.75
N VAL A 73 5.34 -1.26 -13.55
CA VAL A 73 5.50 -1.72 -14.93
C VAL A 73 6.98 -1.95 -15.24
N GLY A 74 7.30 -3.19 -15.61
CA GLY A 74 8.68 -3.61 -15.83
C GLY A 74 9.57 -3.34 -14.61
N LYS A 75 10.55 -2.45 -14.77
CA LYS A 75 11.51 -2.06 -13.71
C LYS A 75 11.19 -0.69 -13.09
N TYR A 76 9.98 -0.19 -13.30
CA TYR A 76 9.57 1.13 -12.85
C TYR A 76 8.35 1.05 -11.93
N LEU A 77 8.40 1.87 -10.89
CA LEU A 77 7.25 2.24 -10.09
C LEU A 77 6.68 3.54 -10.67
N ALA A 78 5.43 3.48 -11.14
CA ALA A 78 4.67 4.62 -11.57
C ALA A 78 3.82 5.15 -10.41
N VAL A 79 3.81 6.47 -10.26
CA VAL A 79 3.14 7.15 -9.14
C VAL A 79 2.41 8.37 -9.65
N CYS A 80 1.17 8.56 -9.20
CA CYS A 80 0.37 9.75 -9.44
C CYS A 80 0.33 10.58 -8.16
N HIS A 81 0.73 11.84 -8.27
CA HIS A 81 0.37 12.92 -7.36
C HIS A 81 -0.44 13.87 -8.22
N TYR A 82 -1.76 13.77 -8.15
CA TYR A 82 -2.64 14.39 -9.13
C TYR A 82 -2.40 15.92 -9.23
N PRO A 83 -2.27 16.51 -10.44
CA PRO A 83 -2.45 15.91 -11.78
C PRO A 83 -1.14 15.42 -12.43
N HIS A 84 -0.07 15.26 -11.66
CA HIS A 84 1.26 14.92 -12.11
C HIS A 84 1.60 13.44 -11.90
N TYR A 85 2.40 12.93 -12.82
CA TYR A 85 2.83 11.53 -12.83
C TYR A 85 4.35 11.46 -12.79
N TYR A 86 4.83 10.41 -12.12
CA TYR A 86 6.24 10.18 -11.88
C TYR A 86 6.59 8.71 -12.15
N LEU A 87 7.82 8.46 -12.58
CA LEU A 87 8.41 7.13 -12.64
C LEU A 87 9.65 7.09 -11.74
N PHE A 88 9.76 6.02 -10.96
CA PHE A 88 10.91 5.72 -10.12
C PHE A 88 11.49 4.38 -10.55
N SER A 89 12.83 4.28 -10.59
CA SER A 89 13.50 3.01 -10.92
C SER A 89 13.47 2.06 -9.72
N LEU A 90 12.91 0.87 -9.90
CA LEU A 90 12.95 -0.20 -8.89
C LEU A 90 14.37 -0.74 -8.64
N ALA A 91 15.31 -0.48 -9.55
CA ALA A 91 16.72 -0.86 -9.37
C ALA A 91 17.47 0.06 -8.39
N SER A 92 16.82 1.08 -7.82
CA SER A 92 17.44 1.96 -6.84
C SER A 92 17.73 1.21 -5.54
N THR A 93 18.94 1.36 -5.03
CA THR A 93 19.39 0.73 -3.78
C THR A 93 19.56 1.72 -2.63
N THR A 94 19.47 3.02 -2.90
CA THR A 94 19.55 4.10 -1.91
C THR A 94 18.48 5.15 -2.17
N ASP A 95 18.10 5.90 -1.13
CA ASP A 95 17.15 7.02 -1.25
C ASP A 95 17.63 8.07 -2.27
N GLU A 96 18.93 8.41 -2.24
CA GLU A 96 19.52 9.36 -3.19
C GLU A 96 19.40 8.86 -4.64
N ALA A 97 19.63 7.57 -4.90
CA ALA A 97 19.46 6.98 -6.22
C ALA A 97 17.99 7.00 -6.66
N ALA A 98 17.06 6.72 -5.75
CA ALA A 98 15.63 6.81 -6.03
C ALA A 98 15.21 8.24 -6.40
N ARG A 99 15.73 9.27 -5.71
CA ARG A 99 15.47 10.68 -6.04
C ARG A 99 16.07 11.07 -7.39
N LYS A 100 17.30 10.65 -7.69
CA LYS A 100 17.99 10.97 -8.95
C LYS A 100 17.38 10.27 -10.18
N THR A 101 16.83 9.08 -10.00
CA THR A 101 16.19 8.32 -11.09
C THR A 101 14.73 8.71 -11.32
N ARG A 102 14.20 9.67 -10.54
CA ARG A 102 12.84 10.18 -10.69
C ARG A 102 12.67 10.86 -12.06
N ILE A 103 11.72 10.36 -12.84
CA ILE A 103 11.29 10.97 -14.10
C ILE A 103 9.95 11.66 -13.83
N GLY A 104 9.90 12.98 -13.96
CA GLY A 104 8.71 13.80 -13.74
C GLY A 104 9.02 15.08 -12.94
N PRO A 105 8.01 15.94 -12.69
CA PRO A 105 6.59 15.73 -12.97
C PRO A 105 6.25 15.68 -14.47
N LEU A 106 5.40 14.74 -14.87
CA LEU A 106 4.83 14.65 -16.22
C LEU A 106 3.32 14.86 -16.20
N ALA A 107 2.78 15.47 -17.24
CA ALA A 107 1.34 15.43 -17.51
C ALA A 107 0.94 14.04 -18.04
N GLU A 108 -0.32 13.65 -17.89
CA GLU A 108 -0.81 12.30 -18.24
C GLU A 108 -0.39 11.82 -19.65
N LYS A 109 -0.57 12.67 -20.67
CA LYS A 109 -0.19 12.34 -22.05
C LYS A 109 1.31 12.10 -22.20
N ALA A 110 2.14 12.94 -21.57
CA ALA A 110 3.58 12.80 -21.60
C ALA A 110 4.04 11.57 -20.81
N PHE A 111 3.37 11.28 -19.68
CA PHE A 111 3.60 10.09 -18.89
C PHE A 111 3.31 8.81 -19.68
N ARG A 112 2.17 8.71 -20.36
CA ARG A 112 1.83 7.53 -21.19
C ARG A 112 2.85 7.30 -22.30
N LEU A 113 3.31 8.37 -22.96
CA LEU A 113 4.35 8.30 -23.98
C LEU A 113 5.68 7.83 -23.38
N GLN A 114 6.09 8.42 -22.25
CA GLN A 114 7.33 8.04 -21.56
C GLN A 114 7.27 6.58 -21.11
N LEU A 115 6.14 6.14 -20.57
CA LEU A 115 5.91 4.78 -20.12
C LEU A 115 6.13 3.78 -21.25
N TYR A 116 5.51 4.03 -22.39
CA TYR A 116 5.67 3.21 -23.59
C TYR A 116 7.12 3.22 -24.09
N GLN A 117 7.81 4.37 -24.06
CA GLN A 117 9.20 4.46 -24.47
C GLN A 117 10.16 3.66 -23.57
N VAL A 118 9.94 3.68 -22.25
CA VAL A 118 10.85 3.02 -21.29
C VAL A 118 10.53 1.55 -21.06
N THR A 119 9.28 1.12 -21.27
CA THR A 119 8.84 -0.24 -20.93
C THR A 119 8.33 -1.04 -22.13
N GLY A 120 8.00 -0.38 -23.24
CA GLY A 120 7.27 -0.99 -24.36
C GLY A 120 5.80 -1.27 -24.02
N ASP A 121 5.33 -0.90 -22.82
CA ASP A 121 4.00 -1.19 -22.31
C ASP A 121 3.23 0.11 -22.02
N SER A 122 2.04 0.21 -22.59
CA SER A 122 1.10 1.32 -22.40
C SER A 122 -0.12 0.94 -21.56
N ALA A 123 -0.29 -0.34 -21.24
CA ALA A 123 -1.46 -0.91 -20.60
C ALA A 123 -1.46 -0.78 -19.07
N LEU A 124 -0.45 -0.14 -18.49
CA LEU A 124 -0.40 0.07 -17.04
C LEU A 124 -1.68 0.75 -16.53
N GLN A 125 -2.33 0.10 -15.58
CA GLN A 125 -3.40 0.69 -14.79
C GLN A 125 -2.83 1.07 -13.42
N LEU A 126 -2.98 2.34 -13.05
CA LEU A 126 -2.65 2.76 -11.70
C LEU A 126 -3.82 2.39 -10.79
N MET A 127 -3.49 1.81 -9.65
CA MET A 127 -4.42 1.51 -8.58
C MET A 127 -4.44 2.69 -7.60
N PRO A 128 -5.63 3.15 -7.16
CA PRO A 128 -5.71 4.20 -6.15
C PRO A 128 -5.05 3.74 -4.86
N VAL A 129 -4.37 4.66 -4.19
CA VAL A 129 -3.96 4.47 -2.80
C VAL A 129 -5.16 4.85 -1.94
N LEU A 130 -5.60 3.91 -1.11
CA LEU A 130 -6.76 4.07 -0.22
C LEU A 130 -6.42 4.94 0.98
#